data_AF-A0A9D8TS89-F1
#
_entry.id   AF-A0A9D8TS89-F1
#
_cell.length_a   1.000
_cell.length_b   1.000
_cell.length_c   1.000
_cell.angle_alpha   90.00
_cell.angle_beta   90.00
_cell.angle_gamma   90.00
#
_symmetry.space_group_name_H-M   'P 1'
#
loop_
_entity.id
_entity.type
_entity.pdbx_description
1 polymer ?
#
loop_
_entity_poly.entity_id
_entity_poly.type
_entity_poly.pdbx_seq_one_letter_code
_entity_poly.pdbx_strand_id
1 'polypeptide(L)'
;QKHAPNIPLTIWVGRSKEVMSASNALMIASGTATLEAMLLNKSMVVCYIVSRITAMIGKHMLKVNMFSLPNLLSGKKIVPELIQDDCTPSNISREINKIFTSDNRHLFMEFNRLHRLLDLDSDSIAADAVMKVIAERASKNSEPEVTITVPEKQPVSERESQKTDVSDSDEG
;
A
#
# COMPACT_ATOMS: atom_id res chain seq x y z
N GLN A 1 13.30 10.24 27.05
CA GLN A 1 13.91 11.41 27.71
C GLN A 1 15.19 11.11 28.55
N LYS A 2 15.74 9.88 28.58
CA LYS A 2 16.87 9.51 29.48
C LYS A 2 18.24 10.11 29.11
N HIS A 3 18.46 10.55 27.87
CA HIS A 3 19.76 11.06 27.39
C HIS A 3 19.76 12.54 27.03
N ALA A 4 18.60 13.13 26.75
CA ALA A 4 18.46 14.53 26.40
C ALA A 4 17.02 14.99 26.74
N PRO A 5 16.71 15.21 28.03
CA PRO A 5 15.35 15.48 28.50
C PRO A 5 14.79 16.81 28.00
N ASN A 6 15.66 17.76 27.68
CA ASN A 6 15.29 19.14 27.33
C ASN A 6 15.30 19.41 25.81
N ILE A 7 15.45 18.38 24.97
CA ILE A 7 15.31 18.59 23.52
C ILE A 7 13.84 18.84 23.22
N PRO A 8 13.49 19.96 22.56
CA PRO A 8 12.12 20.21 22.13
C PRO A 8 11.70 19.11 21.16
N LEU A 9 10.72 18.31 21.56
CA LEU A 9 10.13 17.26 20.73
C LEU A 9 8.70 17.67 20.38
N THR A 10 8.42 17.77 19.09
CA THR A 10 7.06 18.00 18.59
C THR A 10 6.53 16.71 17.98
N ILE A 11 5.36 16.26 18.45
CA ILE A 11 4.70 15.06 17.95
C ILE A 11 3.53 15.48 17.08
N TRP A 12 3.49 14.96 15.85
CA TRP A 12 2.40 15.17 14.90
C TRP A 12 1.72 13.84 14.60
N VAL A 13 0.39 13.84 14.49
CA VAL A 13 -0.41 12.67 14.14
C VAL A 13 -1.11 12.94 12.82
N GLY A 14 -1.04 11.99 11.87
CA GLY A 14 -1.73 12.05 10.58
C GLY A 14 -1.15 13.04 9.56
N ARG A 15 -0.07 13.77 9.90
CA ARG A 15 0.54 14.82 9.06
C ARG A 15 1.93 14.46 8.55
N SER A 16 2.13 13.18 8.22
CA SER A 16 3.45 12.65 7.88
C SER A 16 4.08 13.37 6.68
N LYS A 17 3.30 13.63 5.62
CA LYS A 17 3.78 14.26 4.38
C LYS A 17 4.19 15.70 4.60
N GLU A 18 3.42 16.49 5.36
CA GLU A 18 3.79 17.89 5.64
C GLU A 18 5.05 17.96 6.50
N VAL A 19 5.16 17.10 7.51
CA VAL A 19 6.35 17.02 8.36
C VAL A 19 7.57 16.58 7.55
N MET A 20 7.42 15.59 6.66
CA MET A 20 8.50 15.18 5.76
C MET A 20 8.93 16.33 4.85
N SER A 21 7.97 17.03 4.25
CA SER A 21 8.22 18.14 3.34
C SER A 21 8.93 19.32 4.03
N ALA A 22 8.62 19.59 5.31
CA ALA A 22 9.27 20.62 6.10
C ALA A 22 10.66 20.21 6.63
N SER A 23 10.99 18.92 6.63
CA SER A 23 12.24 18.41 7.21
C SER A 23 13.45 18.62 6.28
N ASN A 24 14.61 18.85 6.88
CA ASN A 24 15.90 18.91 6.16
C ASN A 24 16.50 17.52 5.91
N ALA A 25 16.31 16.60 6.85
CA ALA A 25 16.77 15.21 6.76
C ALA A 25 15.77 14.32 7.49
N LEU A 26 15.63 13.08 7.04
CA LEU A 26 14.70 12.11 7.62
C LEU A 26 15.46 10.90 8.19
N MET A 27 15.04 10.45 9.36
CA MET A 27 15.34 9.11 9.86
C MET A 27 14.02 8.35 9.85
N ILE A 28 13.93 7.28 9.05
CA ILE A 28 12.66 6.63 8.76
C ILE A 28 12.76 5.11 8.81
N ALA A 29 11.69 4.46 9.26
CA ALA A 29 11.58 3.02 9.17
C ALA A 29 11.40 2.56 7.71
N SER A 30 11.82 1.33 7.40
CA SER A 30 11.59 0.73 6.08
C SER A 30 10.10 0.59 5.79
N GLY A 31 9.69 0.78 4.53
CA GLY A 31 8.30 0.67 4.06
C GLY A 31 7.93 1.70 3.01
N THR A 32 6.63 1.89 2.80
CA THR A 32 6.07 2.84 1.82
C THR A 32 6.45 4.29 2.10
N ALA A 33 6.71 4.63 3.36
CA ALA A 33 7.14 5.97 3.75
C ALA A 33 8.52 6.35 3.15
N THR A 34 9.38 5.37 2.85
CA THR A 34 10.65 5.63 2.13
C THR A 34 10.42 6.07 0.68
N LEU A 35 9.36 5.55 0.04
CA LEU A 35 8.96 5.98 -1.29
C LEU A 35 8.36 7.39 -1.25
N GLU A 36 7.49 7.68 -0.29
CA GLU A 36 6.92 9.03 -0.13
C GLU A 36 8.03 10.08 0.07
N ALA A 37 9.00 9.78 0.94
CA ALA A 37 10.14 10.67 1.17
C ALA A 37 10.97 10.90 -0.11
N MET A 38 11.15 9.87 -0.93
CA MET A 38 11.86 9.96 -2.21
C MET A 38 11.10 10.83 -3.21
N LEU A 39 9.78 10.66 -3.32
CA LEU A 39 8.92 11.46 -4.19
C LEU A 39 8.87 12.94 -3.75
N LEU A 40 8.96 13.20 -2.44
CA LEU A 40 9.12 14.53 -1.87
C LEU A 40 10.55 15.09 -1.99
N ASN A 41 11.45 14.34 -2.63
CA ASN A 41 12.85 14.69 -2.85
C ASN A 41 13.61 14.99 -1.54
N LYS A 42 13.38 14.16 -0.51
CA LYS A 42 13.96 14.32 0.83
C LYS A 42 15.07 13.32 1.10
N SER A 43 16.25 13.84 1.48
CA SER A 43 17.36 13.03 1.96
C SER A 43 16.94 12.27 3.23
N MET A 44 17.29 10.98 3.28
CA MET A 44 16.85 10.09 4.35
C MET A 44 17.92 9.07 4.74
N VAL A 45 17.84 8.60 5.97
CA VAL A 45 18.52 7.40 6.47
C VAL A 45 17.45 6.38 6.86
N VAL A 46 17.52 5.20 6.26
CA VAL A 46 16.56 4.12 6.52
C VAL A 46 17.07 3.29 7.68
N CYS A 47 16.28 3.16 8.73
CA CYS A 47 16.62 2.48 9.97
C CYS A 47 15.61 1.37 10.23
N TYR A 48 16.05 0.12 10.40
CA TYR A 48 15.12 -0.98 10.64
C TYR A 48 15.68 -2.02 11.59
N ILE A 49 14.91 -2.33 12.64
CA ILE A 49 15.19 -3.38 13.60
C ILE A 49 13.96 -4.29 13.68
N VAL A 50 14.13 -5.56 13.31
CA VAL A 50 13.13 -6.62 13.49
C VAL A 50 13.44 -7.45 14.73
N SER A 51 12.40 -8.11 15.25
CA SER A 51 12.55 -9.07 16.34
C SER A 51 13.52 -10.19 15.95
N ARG A 52 14.26 -10.73 16.94
CA ARG A 52 15.24 -11.81 16.71
C ARG A 52 14.61 -13.07 16.11
N ILE A 53 13.36 -13.38 16.49
CA ILE A 53 12.61 -14.52 15.94
C ILE A 53 12.28 -14.27 14.47
N THR A 54 11.78 -13.07 14.13
CA THR A 54 11.52 -12.66 12.74
C THR A 54 12.80 -12.70 11.90
N ALA A 55 13.92 -12.23 12.43
CA ALA A 55 15.22 -12.28 11.74
C ALA A 55 15.67 -13.72 11.48
N MET A 56 15.52 -14.62 12.45
CA MET A 56 15.92 -16.02 12.34
C MET A 56 15.12 -16.76 11.26
N ILE A 57 13.81 -16.50 11.17
CA ILE A 57 12.93 -17.08 10.15
C ILE A 57 13.23 -16.46 8.77
N GLY A 58 13.38 -15.13 8.72
CA GLY A 58 13.61 -14.40 7.47
C GLY A 58 14.99 -14.59 6.85
N LYS A 59 16.00 -15.03 7.61
CA LYS A 59 17.39 -15.19 7.15
C LYS A 59 17.55 -16.09 5.93
N HIS A 60 16.66 -17.08 5.75
CA HIS A 60 16.67 -17.98 4.60
C HIS A 60 15.91 -17.43 3.38
N MET A 61 15.00 -16.47 3.56
CA MET A 61 14.25 -15.81 2.49
C MET A 61 14.91 -14.53 1.97
N LEU A 62 15.75 -13.87 2.77
CA LEU A 62 16.34 -12.57 2.47
C LEU A 62 17.68 -12.71 1.72
N LYS A 63 17.64 -13.11 0.44
CA LYS A 63 18.76 -12.91 -0.51
C LYS A 63 18.83 -11.47 -1.05
N VAL A 64 18.12 -10.53 -0.44
CA VAL A 64 17.95 -9.17 -0.94
C VAL A 64 18.96 -8.25 -0.25
N ASN A 65 19.87 -7.66 -1.02
CA ASN A 65 20.94 -6.79 -0.52
C ASN A 65 20.50 -5.34 -0.26
N MET A 66 19.21 -5.04 -0.46
CA MET A 66 18.58 -3.71 -0.36
C MET A 66 17.15 -3.88 0.16
N PHE A 67 16.71 -2.99 1.04
CA PHE A 67 15.42 -3.12 1.73
C PHE A 67 14.46 -1.96 1.43
N SER A 68 14.98 -0.76 1.18
CA SER A 68 14.18 0.42 0.93
C SER A 68 13.73 0.50 -0.53
N LEU A 69 12.54 1.06 -0.75
CA LEU A 69 12.00 1.23 -2.10
C LEU A 69 12.94 2.06 -3.01
N PRO A 70 13.56 3.16 -2.57
CA PRO A 70 14.49 3.91 -3.41
C PRO A 70 15.69 3.08 -3.88
N ASN A 71 16.26 2.24 -3.03
CA ASN A 71 17.38 1.38 -3.40
C ASN A 71 16.96 0.22 -4.30
N LEU A 72 15.82 -0.41 -3.99
CA LEU A 72 15.25 -1.47 -4.81
C LEU A 72 14.92 -0.98 -6.24
N LEU A 73 14.26 0.18 -6.36
CA LEU A 73 13.89 0.77 -7.65
C LEU A 73 15.10 1.28 -8.45
N SER A 74 16.14 1.76 -7.78
CA SER A 74 17.37 2.19 -8.46
C SER A 74 18.33 1.04 -8.79
N GLY A 75 18.13 -0.14 -8.20
CA GLY A 75 19.05 -1.28 -8.34
C GLY A 75 20.41 -1.04 -7.66
N LYS A 76 20.57 0.04 -6.88
CA LYS A 76 21.82 0.42 -6.22
C LYS A 76 21.54 1.10 -4.87
N LYS A 77 22.53 1.13 -3.99
CA LYS A 77 22.42 1.79 -2.67
C LYS A 77 22.57 3.30 -2.81
N ILE A 78 21.48 4.00 -3.15
CA ILE A 78 21.43 5.47 -3.24
C ILE A 78 21.16 6.13 -1.88
N VAL A 79 20.44 5.47 -0.98
CA VAL A 79 20.24 5.92 0.41
C VAL A 79 20.89 4.96 1.40
N PRO A 80 21.43 5.47 2.52
CA PRO A 80 21.98 4.62 3.58
C PRO A 80 20.88 3.80 4.26
N GLU A 81 21.12 2.50 4.40
CA GLU A 81 20.27 1.55 5.11
C GLU A 81 21.05 0.99 6.31
N LEU A 82 20.57 1.30 7.51
CA LEU A 82 21.11 0.82 8.78
C LEU A 82 20.15 -0.23 9.34
N ILE A 83 20.53 -1.50 9.24
CA ILE A 83 19.64 -2.65 9.51
C ILE A 83 20.20 -3.47 10.67
N GLN A 84 19.32 -3.92 11.58
CA GLN A 84 19.69 -4.71 12.76
C GLN A 84 20.84 -4.06 13.56
N ASP A 85 22.01 -4.70 13.60
CA ASP A 85 23.16 -4.30 14.41
C ASP A 85 23.82 -3.01 13.89
N ASP A 86 23.59 -2.63 12.63
CA ASP A 86 24.06 -1.35 12.08
C ASP A 86 23.20 -0.17 12.53
N CYS A 87 21.98 -0.41 13.00
CA CYS A 87 21.01 0.60 13.44
C CYS A 87 21.34 1.13 14.84
N THR A 88 22.55 1.66 15.02
CA THR A 88 23.03 2.23 16.28
C THR A 88 22.95 3.76 16.28
N PRO A 89 22.80 4.42 17.44
CA PRO A 89 22.78 5.89 17.51
C PRO A 89 23.99 6.57 16.88
N SER A 90 25.19 5.96 17.02
CA SER A 90 26.43 6.48 16.42
C SER A 90 26.40 6.41 14.90
N ASN A 91 25.98 5.27 14.33
CA ASN A 91 25.86 5.12 12.88
C ASN A 91 24.79 6.05 12.30
N ILE A 92 23.63 6.13 12.94
CA ILE A 92 22.54 7.03 12.54
C ILE A 92 23.02 8.48 12.53
N SER A 93 23.63 8.94 13.62
CA SER A 93 24.14 10.31 13.73
C SER A 93 25.18 10.61 12.65
N ARG A 94 26.08 9.66 12.37
CA ARG A 94 27.08 9.80 11.30
C ARG A 94 26.43 9.95 9.92
N GLU A 95 25.47 9.10 9.57
CA GLU A 95 24.83 9.16 8.24
C GLU A 95 23.93 10.41 8.10
N ILE A 96 23.23 10.83 9.16
CA ILE A 96 22.49 12.09 9.18
C ILE A 96 23.43 13.28 9.01
N ASN A 97 24.58 13.30 9.69
CA ASN A 97 25.56 14.37 9.55
C ASN A 97 26.13 14.45 8.12
N LYS A 98 26.33 13.31 7.45
CA LYS A 98 26.72 13.29 6.04
C LYS A 98 25.68 13.95 5.15
N ILE A 99 24.39 13.75 5.40
CA ILE A 99 23.33 14.44 4.64
C ILE A 99 23.50 15.96 4.70
N PHE A 100 23.82 16.51 5.88
CA PHE A 100 23.99 17.96 6.04
C PHE A 100 25.30 18.51 5.46
N THR A 101 26.34 17.68 5.36
CA THR A 101 27.69 18.13 5.00
C THR A 101 28.10 17.77 3.57
N SER A 102 27.39 16.85 2.94
CA SER A 102 27.71 16.35 1.60
C SER A 102 26.86 17.01 0.52
N ASP A 103 27.37 16.99 -0.70
CA ASP A 103 26.61 17.37 -1.88
C ASP A 103 25.60 16.27 -2.27
N ASN A 104 24.31 16.54 -2.05
CA ASN A 104 23.23 15.60 -2.35
C ASN A 104 22.66 15.74 -3.78
N ARG A 105 23.26 16.54 -4.67
CA ARG A 105 22.74 16.75 -6.03
C ARG A 105 22.53 15.43 -6.79
N HIS A 106 23.48 14.50 -6.69
CA HIS A 106 23.37 13.19 -7.35
C HIS A 106 22.21 12.35 -6.80
N LEU A 107 22.00 12.38 -5.48
CA LEU A 107 20.87 11.70 -4.84
C LEU A 107 19.54 12.21 -5.41
N PHE A 108 19.37 13.54 -5.46
CA PHE A 108 18.15 14.16 -5.96
C PHE A 108 17.95 13.95 -7.48
N MET A 109 19.02 13.84 -8.26
CA MET A 109 18.92 13.43 -9.67
C MET A 109 18.36 12.01 -9.81
N GLU A 110 18.83 11.07 -8.99
CA GLU A 110 18.28 9.71 -8.97
C GLU A 110 16.83 9.69 -8.51
N PHE A 111 16.47 10.43 -7.47
CA PHE A 111 15.08 10.53 -7.03
C PHE A 111 14.16 11.07 -8.12
N ASN A 112 14.57 12.13 -8.82
CA ASN A 112 13.81 12.66 -9.95
C ASN A 112 13.70 11.66 -11.12
N ARG A 113 14.76 10.88 -11.39
CA ARG A 113 14.72 9.81 -12.39
C ARG A 113 13.71 8.74 -12.00
N LEU A 114 13.71 8.31 -10.74
CA LEU A 114 12.78 7.33 -10.21
C LEU A 114 11.34 7.85 -10.19
N HIS A 115 11.13 9.14 -9.87
CA HIS A 115 9.81 9.77 -9.92
C HIS A 115 9.23 9.66 -11.34
N ARG A 116 9.99 10.05 -12.37
CA ARG A 116 9.53 9.93 -13.78
C ARG A 116 9.26 8.50 -14.22
N LEU A 117 9.96 7.52 -13.65
CA LEU A 117 9.68 6.10 -13.93
C LEU A 117 8.37 5.62 -13.30
N LEU A 118 7.94 6.25 -12.22
CA LEU A 118 6.70 5.92 -11.51
C LEU A 118 5.52 6.75 -12.01
N ASP A 119 5.77 7.88 -12.68
CA ASP A 119 4.81 8.74 -13.36
C ASP A 119 4.31 8.12 -14.68
N LEU A 120 4.00 6.82 -14.64
CA LEU A 120 3.29 6.13 -15.71
C LEU A 120 1.79 6.35 -15.52
N ASP A 121 1.02 6.17 -16.59
CA ASP A 121 -0.45 6.24 -16.58
C ASP A 121 -1.05 5.01 -15.86
N SER A 122 -0.68 4.85 -14.59
CA SER A 122 -0.91 3.64 -13.79
C SER A 122 -2.39 3.33 -13.64
N ASP A 123 -3.22 4.38 -13.67
CA ASP A 123 -4.67 4.27 -13.60
C ASP A 123 -5.22 3.61 -14.87
N SER A 124 -4.76 4.05 -16.05
CA SER A 124 -5.13 3.42 -17.33
C SER A 124 -4.62 1.98 -17.39
N ILE A 125 -3.35 1.74 -17.01
CA ILE A 125 -2.76 0.41 -17.04
C ILE A 125 -3.50 -0.55 -16.10
N ALA A 126 -3.86 -0.09 -14.90
CA ALA A 126 -4.62 -0.89 -13.94
C ALA A 126 -6.05 -1.15 -14.45
N ALA A 127 -6.72 -0.13 -14.99
CA ALA A 127 -8.05 -0.27 -15.57
C ALA A 127 -8.06 -1.26 -16.74
N ASP A 128 -7.11 -1.14 -17.67
CA ASP A 128 -6.96 -2.03 -18.83
C ASP A 128 -6.73 -3.49 -18.39
N ALA A 129 -5.87 -3.70 -17.38
CA ALA A 129 -5.61 -5.02 -16.83
C ALA A 129 -6.87 -5.65 -16.21
N VAL A 130 -7.66 -4.86 -15.46
CA VAL A 130 -8.93 -5.32 -14.88
C VAL A 130 -9.95 -5.63 -15.98
N MET A 131 -10.09 -4.75 -16.98
CA MET A 131 -10.99 -4.94 -18.11
C MET A 131 -10.66 -6.21 -18.89
N LYS A 132 -9.36 -6.48 -19.11
CA LYS A 132 -8.90 -7.72 -19.75
C LYS A 132 -9.33 -8.97 -18.98
N VAL A 133 -9.15 -8.99 -17.66
CA VAL A 133 -9.55 -10.14 -16.82
C VAL A 133 -11.07 -10.33 -16.84
N ILE A 134 -11.84 -9.25 -16.84
CA ILE A 134 -13.31 -9.31 -16.95
C ILE A 134 -13.72 -9.88 -18.31
N ALA A 135 -13.13 -9.40 -19.40
CA ALA A 135 -13.42 -9.88 -20.75
C ALA A 135 -13.08 -11.37 -20.92
N GLU A 136 -11.92 -11.82 -20.41
CA GLU A 136 -11.51 -13.23 -20.44
C GLU A 136 -12.43 -14.14 -19.62
N ARG A 137 -13.02 -13.64 -18.53
CA ARG A 137 -14.02 -14.36 -17.73
C ARG A 137 -15.39 -14.39 -18.41
N ALA A 138 -15.79 -13.29 -19.05
CA ALA A 138 -17.02 -13.22 -19.82
C ALA A 138 -16.99 -14.21 -21.00
N SER A 139 -15.86 -14.28 -21.72
CA SER A 139 -15.70 -15.22 -22.84
C SER A 139 -15.64 -16.70 -22.43
N LYS A 140 -15.33 -17.01 -21.16
CA LYS A 140 -15.30 -18.38 -20.62
C LYS A 140 -16.64 -18.84 -20.02
N ASN A 141 -17.57 -17.91 -19.77
CA ASN A 141 -18.86 -18.18 -19.13
C ASN A 141 -20.06 -18.24 -20.11
N SER A 142 -19.83 -18.11 -21.41
CA SER A 142 -20.82 -18.34 -22.48
C SER A 142 -20.53 -19.71 -23.11
N GLU A 143 -21.23 -20.81 -22.79
CA GLU A 143 -22.64 -21.17 -23.09
C GLU A 143 -23.23 -22.29 -22.18
N PRO A 144 -24.57 -22.59 -22.18
CA PRO A 144 -25.64 -21.93 -22.94
C PRO A 144 -26.78 -21.31 -22.11
N GLU A 145 -27.52 -20.48 -22.84
CA GLU A 145 -28.73 -19.71 -22.57
C GLU A 145 -29.88 -20.52 -21.93
N VAL A 146 -30.34 -20.09 -20.75
CA VAL A 146 -31.62 -20.54 -20.19
C VAL A 146 -32.72 -19.67 -20.79
N THR A 147 -33.48 -20.22 -21.74
CA THR A 147 -34.71 -19.61 -22.26
C THR A 147 -35.70 -19.45 -21.11
N ILE A 148 -35.86 -18.23 -20.59
CA ILE A 148 -36.94 -17.91 -19.66
C ILE A 148 -38.21 -17.72 -20.49
N THR A 149 -39.06 -18.74 -20.52
CA THR A 149 -40.45 -18.58 -20.95
C THR A 149 -41.19 -17.74 -19.91
N VAL A 150 -41.61 -16.54 -20.29
CA VAL A 150 -42.50 -15.69 -19.48
C VAL A 150 -43.90 -16.31 -19.53
N PRO A 151 -44.51 -16.72 -18.40
CA PRO A 151 -45.88 -17.23 -18.43
C PRO A 151 -46.84 -16.08 -18.73
N GLU A 152 -47.74 -16.31 -19.68
CA GLU A 152 -48.77 -15.39 -20.12
C GLU A 152 -49.72 -15.05 -18.95
N LYS A 153 -49.95 -13.75 -18.74
CA LYS A 153 -50.74 -13.25 -17.60
C LYS A 153 -52.22 -13.49 -17.88
N GLN A 154 -52.86 -14.40 -17.15
CA GLN A 154 -54.32 -14.59 -17.25
C GLN A 154 -55.08 -13.31 -16.85
N PRO A 155 -56.16 -12.95 -17.58
CA PRO A 155 -56.93 -11.75 -17.28
C PRO A 155 -57.65 -11.82 -15.93
N VAL A 156 -57.82 -10.66 -15.30
CA VAL A 156 -58.27 -10.47 -13.91
C VAL A 156 -59.80 -10.62 -13.72
N SER A 157 -60.54 -11.20 -14.66
CA SER A 157 -62.02 -11.16 -14.64
C SER A 157 -62.75 -12.34 -13.97
N GLU A 158 -62.06 -13.29 -13.33
CA GLU A 158 -62.73 -14.49 -12.74
C GLU A 158 -62.52 -14.68 -11.22
N ARG A 159 -62.10 -13.64 -10.48
CA ARG A 159 -61.86 -13.75 -9.02
C ARG A 159 -63.05 -13.38 -8.10
N GLU A 160 -64.26 -13.21 -8.63
CA GLU A 160 -65.45 -12.94 -7.80
C GLU A 160 -66.62 -13.86 -8.10
N SER A 161 -66.49 -15.15 -7.79
CA SER A 161 -67.65 -16.03 -7.55
C SER A 161 -67.21 -17.35 -6.93
N GLN A 162 -66.84 -17.31 -5.65
CA GLN A 162 -67.02 -18.42 -4.68
C GLN A 162 -66.55 -17.93 -3.30
N LYS A 163 -67.43 -17.19 -2.64
CA LYS A 163 -67.39 -16.95 -1.20
C LYS A 163 -68.69 -17.52 -0.64
N THR A 164 -68.72 -18.82 -0.36
CA THR A 164 -69.71 -19.45 0.52
C THR A 164 -69.26 -20.86 0.89
N ASP A 165 -69.52 -21.19 2.16
CA ASP A 165 -69.67 -22.52 2.77
C ASP A 165 -68.42 -23.20 3.37
N VAL A 166 -68.28 -23.18 4.71
CA VAL A 166 -68.74 -24.20 5.71
C VAL A 166 -67.47 -24.93 6.18
N SER A 167 -67.14 -25.28 7.43
CA SER A 167 -67.71 -25.38 8.79
C SER A 167 -66.49 -25.47 9.73
N ASP A 168 -66.51 -24.90 10.94
CA ASP A 168 -66.84 -25.55 12.23
C ASP A 168 -66.31 -26.98 12.49
N SER A 169 -66.05 -27.21 13.80
CA SER A 169 -65.59 -28.40 14.55
C SER A 169 -64.06 -28.62 14.61
N ASP A 170 -63.42 -28.38 15.78
CA ASP A 170 -63.37 -29.24 16.99
C ASP A 170 -62.56 -30.51 16.69
N GLU A 171 -61.67 -31.06 17.52
CA GLU A 171 -61.35 -31.00 18.95
C GLU A 171 -60.05 -31.83 19.08
N GLY A 172 -59.27 -31.67 20.16
CA GLY A 172 -58.30 -32.69 20.62
C GLY A 172 -56.93 -32.19 21.01
#